data_AF-A0A9E4KKC0-F1
#
_entry.id   AF-A0A9E4KKC0-F1
#
_cell.length_a   1.000
_cell.length_b   1.000
_cell.length_c   1.000
_cell.angle_alpha   90.00
_cell.angle_beta   90.00
_cell.angle_gamma   90.00
#
_symmetry.space_group_name_H-M   'P 1'
#
loop_
_entity.id
_entity.type
_entity.pdbx_description
1 polymer ?
#
loop_
_entity_poly.entity_id
_entity_poly.type
_entity_poly.pdbx_seq_one_letter_code
_entity_poly.pdbx_strand_id
1 'polypeptide(L)'
;MDEACAKVDELLSGYLDRELTQKDRQQVDLHLESCARCTARLREFDSLSTSVGRLRDEMDPEDRERWRKVMDNAFDRTLRGIGWLLLVGAVLLLVGYGGYEFILSDVEPPFVKWAVGAVYLGLAVQLLSVLRQRLSASKTDKYKDVEI
;
A
#
# COMPACT_ATOMS: atom_id res chain seq x y z
N MET A 1 35.64 7.91 -21.73
CA MET A 1 34.22 7.61 -21.48
C MET A 1 33.58 8.95 -21.21
N ASP A 2 32.71 9.42 -22.11
CA ASP A 2 32.16 10.77 -22.03
C ASP A 2 31.10 10.82 -20.93
N GLU A 3 31.33 11.65 -19.92
CA GLU A 3 30.47 11.88 -18.77
C GLU A 3 29.01 12.18 -19.17
N ALA A 4 28.82 12.81 -20.34
CA ALA A 4 27.51 13.07 -20.93
C ALA A 4 26.72 11.80 -21.32
N CYS A 5 27.35 10.77 -21.91
CA CYS A 5 26.62 9.54 -22.27
C CYS A 5 26.41 8.64 -21.03
N ALA A 6 27.22 8.77 -19.96
CA ALA A 6 26.90 8.14 -18.67
C ALA A 6 25.63 8.74 -18.05
N LYS A 7 25.50 10.06 -18.04
CA LYS A 7 24.30 10.75 -17.56
C LYS A 7 23.06 10.43 -18.40
N VAL A 8 23.19 10.37 -19.72
CA VAL A 8 22.06 10.04 -20.60
C VAL A 8 21.62 8.59 -20.43
N ASP A 9 22.55 7.67 -20.19
CA ASP A 9 22.24 6.26 -19.94
C ASP A 9 21.27 6.05 -18.78
N GLU A 10 21.49 6.76 -17.68
CA GLU A 10 20.61 6.72 -16.51
C GLU A 10 19.19 7.26 -16.82
N LEU A 11 19.09 8.16 -17.80
CA LEU A 11 17.84 8.79 -18.22
C LEU A 11 17.09 8.01 -19.31
N LEU A 12 17.71 7.02 -19.97
CA LEU A 12 17.11 6.31 -21.11
C LEU A 12 15.83 5.55 -20.75
N SER A 13 15.77 4.90 -19.58
CA SER A 13 14.56 4.18 -19.14
C SER A 13 13.39 5.16 -18.93
N GLY A 14 13.60 6.23 -18.17
CA GLY A 14 12.58 7.25 -17.96
C GLY A 14 12.17 7.97 -19.25
N TYR A 15 13.10 8.08 -20.22
CA TYR A 15 12.80 8.64 -21.54
C TYR A 15 11.83 7.74 -22.31
N LEU A 16 12.05 6.42 -22.28
CA LEU A 16 11.19 5.41 -22.91
C LEU A 16 9.79 5.39 -22.27
N ASP A 17 9.73 5.47 -20.93
CA ASP A 17 8.49 5.43 -20.14
C ASP A 17 7.74 6.77 -20.10
N ARG A 18 8.31 7.83 -20.71
CA ARG A 18 7.77 9.20 -20.73
C ARG A 18 7.63 9.84 -19.33
N GLU A 19 8.49 9.46 -18.40
CA GLU A 19 8.50 9.94 -17.02
C GLU A 19 9.48 11.10 -16.78
N LEU A 20 10.32 11.44 -17.78
CA LEU A 20 11.29 12.53 -17.64
C LEU A 20 10.63 13.92 -17.59
N THR A 21 11.27 14.81 -16.83
CA THR A 21 10.98 16.24 -16.88
C THR A 21 11.27 16.79 -18.29
N GLN A 22 10.65 17.92 -18.64
CA GLN A 22 10.88 18.56 -19.94
C GLN A 22 12.36 18.88 -20.19
N LYS A 23 13.09 19.27 -19.15
CA LYS A 23 14.52 19.58 -19.20
C LYS A 23 15.36 18.33 -19.51
N ASP A 24 15.12 17.25 -18.78
CA ASP A 24 15.90 16.02 -18.95
C ASP A 24 15.60 15.35 -20.30
N ARG A 25 14.34 15.44 -20.75
CA ARG A 25 13.94 14.96 -22.07
C ARG A 25 14.66 15.68 -23.20
N GLN A 26 14.70 17.02 -23.18
CA GLN A 26 15.47 17.79 -24.17
C GLN A 26 16.96 17.44 -24.15
N GLN A 27 17.53 17.21 -22.96
CA GLN A 27 18.93 16.80 -22.84
C GLN A 27 19.19 15.45 -23.52
N VAL A 28 18.29 14.49 -23.34
CA VAL A 28 18.36 13.17 -24.00
C VAL A 28 18.17 13.31 -25.50
N ASP A 29 17.18 14.06 -25.97
CA ASP A 29 16.90 14.29 -27.40
C ASP A 29 18.13 14.82 -28.14
N LEU A 30 18.74 15.90 -27.63
CA LEU A 30 19.95 16.51 -28.20
C LEU A 30 21.14 15.53 -28.23
N HIS A 31 21.24 14.66 -27.22
CA HIS A 31 22.32 13.66 -27.17
C HIS A 31 22.10 12.52 -28.16
N LEU A 32 20.85 12.08 -28.36
CA LEU A 32 20.52 11.01 -29.30
C LEU A 32 20.77 11.39 -30.76
N GLU A 33 20.66 12.68 -31.10
CA GLU A 33 21.02 13.20 -32.44
C GLU A 33 22.50 13.03 -32.78
N SER A 34 23.38 13.04 -31.77
CA SER A 34 24.83 13.09 -31.94
C SER A 34 25.56 11.81 -31.51
N CYS A 35 24.92 10.92 -30.76
CA CYS A 35 25.56 9.76 -30.14
C CYS A 35 24.96 8.42 -30.59
N ALA A 36 25.64 7.74 -31.52
CA ALA A 36 25.23 6.43 -32.02
C ALA A 36 25.15 5.34 -30.93
N ARG A 37 26.02 5.40 -29.91
CA ARG A 37 26.04 4.44 -28.79
C ARG A 37 24.79 4.55 -27.92
N CYS A 38 24.46 5.76 -27.49
CA CYS A 38 23.31 6.01 -26.63
C CYS A 38 21.99 5.68 -27.41
N THR A 39 21.94 5.92 -28.72
CA THR A 39 20.84 5.47 -29.60
C THR A 39 20.74 3.94 -29.73
N ALA A 40 21.87 3.22 -29.80
CA ALA A 40 21.87 1.76 -29.82
C ALA A 40 21.31 1.16 -28.51
N ARG A 41 21.70 1.71 -27.35
CA ARG A 41 21.14 1.30 -26.05
C ARG A 41 19.65 1.55 -25.94
N LEU A 42 19.17 2.71 -26.41
CA LEU A 42 17.73 2.99 -26.39
C LEU A 42 16.92 1.94 -27.17
N ARG A 43 17.45 1.49 -28.32
CA ARG A 43 16.83 0.41 -29.12
C ARG A 43 16.84 -0.93 -28.39
N GLU A 44 17.89 -1.23 -27.63
CA GLU A 44 17.95 -2.43 -26.80
C GLU A 44 16.84 -2.41 -25.74
N PHE A 45 16.69 -1.30 -25.01
CA PHE A 45 15.62 -1.14 -24.03
C PHE A 45 14.22 -1.23 -24.65
N ASP A 46 14.01 -0.59 -25.81
CA ASP A 46 12.75 -0.68 -26.56
C ASP A 46 12.42 -2.10 -27.03
N SER A 47 13.43 -2.89 -27.43
CA SER A 47 13.24 -4.28 -27.83
C SER A 47 12.81 -5.19 -26.66
N LEU A 48 13.34 -4.93 -25.46
CA LEU A 48 12.99 -5.65 -24.25
C LEU A 48 11.56 -5.29 -23.79
N SER A 49 11.23 -4.00 -23.75
CA SER A 49 9.89 -3.53 -23.36
C SER A 49 8.81 -4.05 -24.32
N THR A 50 9.10 -4.08 -25.61
CA THR A 50 8.21 -4.65 -26.64
C THR A 50 8.01 -6.15 -26.45
N SER A 51 9.08 -6.90 -26.13
CA SER A 51 8.99 -8.34 -25.91
C SER A 51 8.15 -8.68 -24.68
N VAL A 52 8.32 -7.92 -23.59
CA VAL A 52 7.47 -8.03 -22.39
C VAL A 52 6.02 -7.62 -22.69
N GLY A 53 5.84 -6.55 -23.49
CA GLY A 53 4.52 -6.08 -23.92
C GLY A 53 3.75 -7.13 -24.73
N ARG A 54 4.43 -7.88 -25.61
CA ARG A 54 3.83 -8.98 -26.37
C ARG A 54 3.38 -10.12 -25.47
N LEU A 55 4.22 -10.55 -24.52
CA LEU A 55 3.82 -11.56 -23.55
C LEU A 55 2.58 -11.13 -22.75
N ARG A 56 2.51 -9.84 -22.37
CA ARG A 56 1.34 -9.26 -21.71
C ARG A 56 0.09 -9.27 -22.60
N ASP A 57 0.24 -9.00 -23.89
CA ASP A 57 -0.87 -8.98 -24.87
C ASP A 57 -1.31 -10.37 -25.33
N GLU A 58 -0.44 -11.37 -25.26
CA GLU A 58 -0.79 -12.79 -25.44
C GLU A 58 -1.48 -13.38 -24.21
N MET A 59 -1.44 -12.71 -23.04
CA MET A 59 -2.27 -13.12 -21.91
C MET A 59 -3.74 -12.86 -22.24
N ASP A 60 -4.57 -13.87 -21.97
CA ASP A 60 -6.01 -13.76 -22.12
C ASP A 60 -6.55 -12.58 -21.28
N PRO A 61 -7.47 -11.76 -21.82
CA PRO A 61 -8.04 -10.64 -21.08
C PRO A 61 -8.68 -11.06 -19.74
N GLU A 62 -9.19 -12.29 -19.63
CA GLU A 62 -9.71 -12.83 -18.37
C GLU A 62 -8.61 -13.06 -17.33
N ASP A 63 -7.45 -13.56 -17.76
CA ASP A 63 -6.30 -13.78 -16.89
C ASP A 63 -5.75 -12.46 -16.35
N ARG A 64 -5.70 -11.42 -17.20
CA ARG A 64 -5.26 -10.08 -16.80
C ARG A 64 -6.18 -9.44 -15.77
N GLU A 65 -7.49 -9.56 -15.96
CA GLU A 65 -8.51 -9.09 -15.03
C GLU A 65 -8.43 -9.85 -13.69
N ARG A 66 -8.23 -11.17 -13.74
CA ARG A 66 -8.07 -12.03 -12.57
C ARG A 66 -6.83 -11.66 -11.75
N TRP A 67 -5.69 -11.44 -12.38
CA TRP A 67 -4.46 -11.00 -11.71
C TRP A 67 -4.61 -9.63 -11.05
N ARG A 68 -5.26 -8.67 -11.72
CA ARG A 68 -5.53 -7.35 -11.14
C ARG A 68 -6.43 -7.45 -9.91
N LYS A 69 -7.53 -8.22 -10.00
CA LYS A 69 -8.43 -8.48 -8.86
C LYS A 69 -7.73 -9.16 -7.69
N VAL A 70 -6.81 -10.09 -7.94
CA VAL A 70 -6.04 -10.76 -6.88
C VAL A 70 -5.11 -9.76 -6.17
N MET A 71 -4.41 -8.92 -6.92
CA MET A 71 -3.45 -7.99 -6.33
C MET A 71 -4.11 -6.86 -5.56
N ASP A 72 -5.21 -6.31 -6.10
CA ASP A 72 -5.99 -5.29 -5.42
C ASP A 72 -6.65 -5.86 -4.15
N ASN A 73 -7.29 -7.03 -4.22
CA ASN A 73 -7.98 -7.59 -3.04
C ASN A 73 -7.02 -8.07 -1.94
N ALA A 74 -5.83 -8.56 -2.29
CA ALA A 74 -4.88 -9.10 -1.32
C ALA A 74 -4.30 -8.01 -0.41
N PHE A 75 -3.90 -6.86 -0.96
CA PHE A 75 -3.36 -5.77 -0.15
C PHE A 75 -4.43 -5.10 0.71
N ASP A 76 -5.57 -4.80 0.10
CA ASP A 76 -6.63 -4.03 0.73
C ASP A 76 -7.33 -4.77 1.88
N ARG A 77 -7.49 -6.09 1.76
CA ARG A 77 -8.16 -6.90 2.79
C ARG A 77 -7.21 -7.23 3.95
N THR A 78 -5.92 -7.41 3.66
CA THR A 78 -4.93 -7.87 4.64
C THR A 78 -4.41 -6.72 5.51
N LEU A 79 -4.07 -5.57 4.92
CA LEU A 79 -3.61 -4.41 5.69
C LEU A 79 -4.71 -3.86 6.59
N ARG A 80 -5.95 -3.76 6.07
CA ARG A 80 -7.09 -3.33 6.90
C ARG A 80 -7.37 -4.34 8.02
N GLY A 81 -7.20 -5.65 7.76
CA GLY A 81 -7.33 -6.73 8.75
C GLY A 81 -6.39 -6.56 9.93
N ILE A 82 -5.09 -6.53 9.63
CA ILE A 82 -3.99 -6.50 10.59
C ILE A 82 -3.98 -5.18 11.38
N GLY A 83 -4.22 -4.04 10.71
CA GLY A 83 -4.24 -2.73 11.37
C GLY A 83 -5.27 -2.67 12.50
N TRP A 84 -6.44 -3.28 12.31
CA TRP A 84 -7.47 -3.28 13.34
C TRP A 84 -7.12 -4.20 14.51
N LEU A 85 -6.49 -5.36 14.26
CA LEU A 85 -6.03 -6.27 15.31
C LEU A 85 -4.95 -5.61 16.18
N LEU A 86 -3.98 -4.93 15.55
CA LEU A 86 -2.94 -4.17 16.26
C LEU A 86 -3.55 -3.04 17.09
N LEU A 87 -4.51 -2.29 16.55
CA LEU A 87 -5.17 -1.20 17.26
C LEU A 87 -5.93 -1.72 18.49
N VAL A 88 -6.77 -2.75 18.33
CA VAL A 88 -7.49 -3.34 19.46
C VAL A 88 -6.54 -3.91 20.49
N GLY A 89 -5.51 -4.64 20.06
CA GLY A 89 -4.49 -5.19 20.96
C GLY A 89 -3.77 -4.11 21.75
N ALA A 90 -3.37 -3.02 21.10
CA ALA A 90 -2.73 -1.88 21.75
C ALA A 90 -3.66 -1.18 22.75
N VAL A 91 -4.92 -0.96 22.40
CA VAL A 91 -5.90 -0.35 23.31
C VAL A 91 -6.15 -1.26 24.51
N LEU A 92 -6.32 -2.57 24.32
CA LEU A 92 -6.48 -3.52 25.42
C LEU A 92 -5.27 -3.54 26.36
N LEU A 93 -4.05 -3.45 25.81
CA LEU A 93 -2.83 -3.36 26.61
C LEU A 93 -2.77 -2.06 27.42
N LEU A 94 -3.06 -0.91 26.81
CA LEU A 94 -3.07 0.39 27.50
C LEU A 94 -4.15 0.45 28.59
N VAL A 95 -5.34 -0.08 28.29
CA VAL A 95 -6.45 -0.17 29.25
C VAL A 95 -6.10 -1.10 30.40
N GLY A 96 -5.57 -2.28 30.10
CA GLY A 96 -5.17 -3.26 31.11
C GLY A 96 -4.05 -2.75 32.01
N TYR A 97 -3.01 -2.14 31.41
CA TYR A 97 -1.87 -1.59 32.15
C TYR A 97 -2.28 -0.38 32.99
N GLY A 98 -2.99 0.58 32.41
CA GLY A 98 -3.48 1.76 33.15
C GLY A 98 -4.45 1.38 34.27
N GLY A 99 -5.36 0.43 34.02
CA GLY A 99 -6.24 -0.11 35.05
C GLY A 99 -5.48 -0.86 36.16
N TYR A 100 -4.44 -1.62 35.80
CA TYR A 100 -3.59 -2.32 36.77
C TYR A 100 -2.87 -1.35 37.71
N GLU A 101 -2.19 -0.34 37.18
CA GLU A 101 -1.49 0.67 37.97
C GLU A 101 -2.45 1.47 38.87
N PHE A 102 -3.63 1.78 38.34
CA PHE A 102 -4.66 2.55 39.02
C PHE A 102 -5.36 1.76 40.15
N ILE A 103 -5.49 0.44 40.05
CA ILE A 103 -6.05 -0.42 41.11
C ILE A 103 -5.06 -0.59 42.27
N LEU A 104 -3.76 -0.67 42.00
CA LEU A 104 -2.73 -0.79 43.04
C LEU A 104 -2.42 0.55 43.73
N SER A 105 -2.84 1.67 43.16
CA SER A 105 -2.63 3.00 43.72
C SER A 105 -3.66 3.31 44.83
N ASP A 106 -3.19 3.36 46.07
CA ASP A 106 -4.02 3.64 47.26
C ASP A 106 -4.26 5.15 47.52
N VAL A 107 -3.83 6.01 46.58
CA VAL A 107 -3.71 7.47 46.81
C VAL A 107 -4.92 8.27 46.29
N GLU A 108 -5.86 7.65 45.56
CA GLU A 108 -6.91 8.39 44.85
C GLU A 108 -8.28 8.46 45.52
N PRO A 109 -8.99 9.61 45.40
CA PRO A 109 -10.37 9.74 45.87
C PRO A 109 -11.31 8.76 45.17
N PRO A 110 -12.29 8.17 45.88
CA PRO A 110 -13.14 7.10 45.36
C PRO A 110 -13.99 7.50 44.14
N PHE A 111 -14.34 8.78 43.98
CA PHE A 111 -15.07 9.27 42.81
C PHE A 111 -14.24 9.20 41.51
N VAL A 112 -12.93 9.45 41.59
CA VAL A 112 -12.05 9.39 40.43
C VAL A 112 -11.99 7.96 39.89
N LYS A 113 -12.01 6.96 40.78
CA LYS A 113 -12.07 5.55 40.39
C LYS A 113 -13.33 5.20 39.59
N TRP A 114 -14.49 5.73 39.98
CA TRP A 114 -15.74 5.54 39.22
C TRP A 114 -15.74 6.28 37.89
N ALA A 115 -15.22 7.51 37.85
CA ALA A 115 -15.11 8.30 36.63
C ALA A 115 -14.20 7.61 35.59
N VAL A 116 -13.02 7.15 36.02
CA VAL A 116 -12.07 6.40 35.19
C VAL A 116 -12.67 5.07 34.74
N GLY A 117 -13.35 4.35 35.64
CA GLY A 117 -14.07 3.12 35.30
C GLY A 117 -15.14 3.32 34.22
N ALA A 118 -15.90 4.42 34.27
CA ALA A 118 -16.90 4.75 33.26
C ALA A 118 -16.27 5.03 31.88
N VAL A 119 -15.11 5.68 31.83
CA VAL A 119 -14.35 5.91 30.59
C VAL A 119 -13.87 4.58 29.99
N TYR A 120 -13.31 3.69 30.81
CA TYR A 120 -12.89 2.36 30.35
C TYR A 120 -14.06 1.52 29.84
N LEU A 121 -15.21 1.55 30.53
CA LEU A 121 -16.42 0.87 30.11
C LEU A 121 -16.93 1.42 28.77
N GLY A 122 -16.95 2.75 28.60
CA GLY A 122 -17.32 3.40 27.35
C GLY A 122 -16.42 2.99 26.18
N LEU A 123 -15.10 2.95 26.40
CA LEU A 123 -14.13 2.46 25.41
C LEU A 123 -14.38 0.99 25.06
N ALA A 124 -14.60 0.13 26.06
CA ALA A 124 -14.89 -1.28 25.83
C ALA A 124 -16.16 -1.48 24.99
N VAL A 125 -17.23 -0.73 25.27
CA VAL A 125 -18.49 -0.80 24.50
C VAL A 125 -18.28 -0.35 23.05
N GLN A 126 -17.53 0.73 22.81
CA GLN A 126 -17.22 1.19 21.46
C GLN A 126 -16.40 0.14 20.68
N LEU A 127 -15.38 -0.44 21.31
CA LEU A 127 -14.58 -1.51 20.69
C LEU A 127 -15.43 -2.74 20.36
N LEU A 128 -16.31 -3.17 21.27
CA LEU A 128 -17.21 -4.30 21.04
C LEU A 128 -18.22 -4.02 19.93
N SER A 129 -18.74 -2.79 19.84
CA SER A 129 -19.64 -2.37 18.77
C SER A 129 -18.96 -2.49 17.41
N VAL A 130 -17.75 -1.93 17.27
CA VAL A 130 -17.01 -1.98 16.00
C VAL A 130 -16.55 -3.41 15.69
N LEU A 131 -16.11 -4.19 16.69
CA LEU A 131 -15.74 -5.59 16.50
C LEU A 131 -16.94 -6.42 16.01
N ARG A 132 -18.12 -6.22 16.61
CA ARG A 132 -19.36 -6.88 16.17
C ARG A 132 -19.73 -6.48 14.76
N GLN A 133 -19.67 -5.18 14.43
CA GLN A 133 -19.96 -4.68 13.09
C GLN A 133 -19.03 -5.31 12.05
N ARG A 134 -17.76 -5.48 12.39
CA ARG A 134 -16.75 -6.07 11.50
C ARG A 134 -16.92 -7.58 11.32
N LEU A 135 -17.18 -8.32 12.42
CA LEU A 135 -17.49 -9.75 12.35
C LEU A 135 -18.80 -10.02 11.62
N SER A 136 -19.78 -9.13 11.74
CA SER A 136 -21.03 -9.22 10.97
C SER A 136 -20.79 -8.91 9.50
N ALA A 137 -20.05 -7.85 9.17
CA ALA A 137 -19.71 -7.51 7.80
C ALA A 137 -18.95 -8.64 7.08
N SER A 138 -18.03 -9.35 7.78
CA SER A 138 -17.32 -10.50 7.19
C SER A 138 -18.23 -11.71 6.93
N LYS A 139 -19.34 -11.83 7.67
CA LYS A 139 -20.32 -12.92 7.51
C LYS A 139 -21.44 -12.58 6.54
N THR A 140 -21.70 -11.29 6.29
CA THR A 140 -22.83 -10.80 5.49
C THR A 140 -22.38 -10.20 4.15
N ASP A 141 -21.22 -10.60 3.64
CA ASP A 141 -20.77 -10.17 2.33
C ASP A 141 -21.53 -10.94 1.23
N LYS A 142 -22.68 -10.37 0.86
CA LYS A 142 -23.62 -10.89 -0.16
C LYS A 142 -23.08 -10.76 -1.59
N TYR A 143 -21.93 -10.12 -1.81
CA TYR A 143 -21.35 -9.91 -3.14
C TYR A 143 -20.21 -10.88 -3.48
N LYS A 144 -20.04 -11.94 -2.69
CA LYS A 144 -19.04 -12.98 -2.95
C LYS A 144 -19.41 -13.90 -4.14
N ASP A 145 -20.64 -13.82 -4.66
CA ASP A 145 -21.20 -14.68 -5.70
C ASP A 145 -21.75 -13.88 -6.90
N VAL A 146 -21.12 -12.77 -7.27
CA VAL A 146 -21.44 -12.11 -8.54
C VAL A 146 -20.22 -12.15 -9.46
N GLU A 147 -20.16 -13.19 -10.27
CA GLU A 147 -19.38 -13.21 -11.51
C GLU A 147 -19.93 -12.12 -12.43
N ILE A 148 -19.06 -11.20 -12.84
CA ILE A 148 -19.30 -10.24 -13.93
C ILE A 148 -18.32 -10.59 -15.04
#